data_AF-A0AAP8HTJ0-F1
#
_entry.id   AF-A0AAP8HTJ0-F1
#
_cell.length_a   1.000
_cell.length_b   1.000
_cell.length_c   1.000
_cell.angle_alpha   90.00
_cell.angle_beta   90.00
_cell.angle_gamma   90.00
#
_symmetry.space_group_name_H-M   'P 1'
#
loop_
_entity.id
_entity.type
_entity.pdbx_description
1 polymer ?
#
loop_
_entity_poly.entity_id
_entity_poly.type
_entity_poly.pdbx_seq_one_letter_code
_entity_poly.pdbx_strand_id
1 'polypeptide(L)' 'MLQLKIVSPEKVVFQGEVESVLVPGTLGSFEILKDHAP' A
#
# COMPACT_ATOMS: atom_id res chain seq x y z
N MET A 1 -8.04 -5.88 -7.77
CA MET A 1 -8.12 -5.31 -6.42
C MET A 1 -7.01 -5.92 -5.58
N LEU A 2 -6.29 -5.07 -4.84
CA LEU A 2 -5.20 -5.37 -3.91
C LEU A 2 -5.73 -5.17 -2.49
N GLN A 3 -5.41 -6.06 -1.55
CA GLN A 3 -5.70 -5.80 -0.13
C GLN A 3 -4.61 -4.94 0.50
N LEU A 4 -4.97 -3.74 0.94
CA LEU A 4 -4.06 -2.82 1.60
C LEU A 4 -4.37 -2.75 3.10
N LYS A 5 -3.31 -2.86 3.92
CA LYS A 5 -3.39 -2.65 5.36
C LYS A 5 -2.30 -1.67 5.81
N ILE A 6 -2.71 -0.51 6.31
CA ILE A 6 -1.81 0.50 6.86
C ILE A 6 -1.87 0.40 8.38
N VAL A 7 -0.72 0.16 9.00
CA VAL A 7 -0.58 -0.02 10.45
C VAL A 7 0.35 1.04 11.04
N SER A 8 0.00 1.53 12.22
CA SER A 8 0.91 2.25 13.11
C SER A 8 1.18 1.39 14.35
N PRO A 9 2.16 1.75 15.20
CA PRO A 9 2.38 1.06 16.47
C PRO A 9 1.16 1.04 17.40
N GLU A 10 0.25 2.02 17.26
CA GLU A 10 -0.91 2.20 18.14
C GLU A 10 -2.15 1.47 17.62
N LYS A 11 -2.35 1.45 16.29
CA LYS A 11 -3.57 0.90 15.68
C LYS A 11 -3.42 0.65 14.18
N VAL A 12 -4.40 -0.06 13.64
CA VAL A 12 -4.64 -0.11 12.19
C VAL A 12 -5.28 1.21 11.76
N VAL A 13 -4.65 1.89 10.81
CA VAL A 13 -5.10 3.20 10.28
C VAL A 13 -6.03 3.01 9.08
N PHE A 14 -5.79 1.97 8.28
CA PHE A 14 -6.61 1.62 7.12
C PHE A 14 -6.56 0.12 6.84
N GLN A 15 -7.68 -0.46 6.43
CA GLN A 15 -7.76 -1.83 5.93
C GLN A 15 -8.89 -1.95 4.91
N GLY A 16 -8.59 -2.36 3.68
CA GLY A 16 -9.58 -2.50 2.62
C GLY A 16 -9.00 -2.90 1.27
N GLU A 17 -9.88 -3.05 0.29
CA GLU A 17 -9.51 -3.29 -1.11
C GLU A 17 -9.24 -1.97 -1.84
N VAL A 18 -8.16 -1.92 -2.61
CA VAL A 18 -7.76 -0.78 -3.43
C VAL A 18 -7.42 -1.22 -4.85
N GLU A 19 -7.45 -0.30 -5.80
CA GLU A 19 -7.05 -0.57 -7.19
C GLU A 19 -5.54 -0.40 -7.39
N SER A 20 -4.96 0.66 -6.83
CA SER A 20 -3.52 0.91 -6.78
C SER A 20 -3.12 1.68 -5.53
N VAL A 21 -1.80 1.75 -5.27
CA VAL A 21 -1.20 2.52 -4.17
C VAL A 21 0.04 3.26 -4.67
N LEU A 22 0.09 4.57 -4.46
CA LEU A 22 1.27 5.41 -4.71
C LEU A 22 1.91 5.80 -3.38
N VAL A 23 3.19 5.48 -3.19
CA VAL A 23 3.93 5.74 -1.94
C VAL A 23 5.30 6.35 -2.20
N PRO A 24 5.82 7.16 -1.26
CA PRO A 24 7.19 7.65 -1.34
C PRO A 24 8.17 6.51 -1.04
N GLY A 25 9.18 6.34 -1.90
CA GLY A 25 10.33 5.47 -1.70
C GLY A 25 11.63 6.27 -1.56
N THR A 26 12.72 5.59 -1.18
CA THR A 26 14.03 6.22 -0.97
C THR A 26 14.63 6.82 -2.25
N LEU A 27 14.31 6.26 -3.41
CA LEU A 27 14.75 6.73 -4.73
C LEU A 27 13.72 7.61 -5.44
N GLY A 28 12.56 7.83 -4.83
CA GLY A 28 11.41 8.51 -5.42
C GLY A 28 10.10 7.76 -5.16
N SER A 29 8.98 8.34 -5.60
CA SER A 29 7.68 7.69 -5.47
C SER A 29 7.58 6.46 -6.37
N PHE A 30 6.88 5.43 -5.89
CA PHE A 30 6.59 4.25 -6.68
C PHE A 30 5.15 3.80 -6.46
N GLU A 31 4.61 3.09 -7.46
CA GLU A 31 3.24 2.62 -7.47
C GLU A 31 3.17 1.10 -7.39
N ILE A 32 2.22 0.60 -6.61
CA ILE A 32 1.90 -0.82 -6.45
C ILE A 32 0.53 -1.06 -7.07
N LEU A 33 0.48 -1.98 -8.03
CA LEU A 33 -0.73 -2.41 -8.73
C LEU A 33 -1.16 -3.81 -8.28
N LYS A 34 -2.34 -4.24 -8.73
CA LYS A 34 -2.77 -5.62 -8.61
C LYS A 34 -1.73 -6.56 -9.25
N ASP A 35 -1.45 -7.69 -8.60
CA ASP A 35 -0.53 -8.74 -9.07
C ASP A 35 0.96 -8.31 -9.13
N HIS A 36 1.35 -7.26 -8.39
CA HIS A 36 2.75 -6.91 -8.17
C HIS A 36 3.51 -8.07 -7.51
N ALA A 37 4.74 -8.34 -7.97
CA ALA A 37 5.55 -9.45 -7.46
C ALA A 37 5.84 -9.32 -5.93
N PRO A 38 5.90 -10.45 -5.19
CA PRO A 38 6.18 -10.46 -3.75
C PRO A 38 7.59 -9.98 -3.37
#